data_AF-A0A1I7EAA0-F1
#
_entry.id   AF-A0A1I7EAA0-F1
#
_cell.length_a   1.000
_cell.length_b   1.000
_cell.length_c   1.000
_cell.angle_alpha   90.00
_cell.angle_beta   90.00
_cell.angle_gamma   90.00
#
_symmetry.space_group_name_H-M   'P 1'
#
loop_
_entity.id
_entity.type
_entity.pdbx_description
1 polymer ?
#
loop_
_entity_poly.entity_id
_entity_poly.type
_entity_poly.pdbx_seq_one_letter_code
_entity_poly.pdbx_strand_id
1 'polypeptide(L)'
;MYGTVNALCAKLTEKYTPDEPLTLIVWAKEDVLACLDDDSVTEDTAAQIVGLIAGLDGLHEGGVGVETLLCLLENLRAEEARPF
;
A
#
# COMPACT_ATOMS: atom_id res chain seq x y z
N MET A 1 8.31 -3.75 1.75
CA MET A 1 8.00 -4.69 0.66
C MET A 1 8.63 -6.05 0.99
N TYR A 2 7.87 -7.15 0.96
CA TYR A 2 8.33 -8.46 1.47
C TYR A 2 9.33 -9.22 0.58
N GLY A 3 9.82 -8.59 -0.49
CA GLY A 3 10.74 -9.20 -1.44
C GLY A 3 10.02 -10.14 -2.40
N THR A 4 10.36 -11.44 -2.36
CA THR A 4 9.76 -12.47 -3.21
C THR A 4 8.54 -13.12 -2.57
N VAL A 5 7.72 -13.78 -3.38
CA VAL A 5 6.57 -14.59 -2.90
C VAL A 5 7.01 -15.60 -1.83
N ASN A 6 8.14 -16.28 -2.03
CA ASN A 6 8.66 -17.24 -1.05
C ASN A 6 9.05 -16.60 0.28
N ALA A 7 9.63 -15.40 0.26
CA ALA A 7 9.99 -14.66 1.48
C ALA A 7 8.74 -14.18 2.23
N LEU A 8 7.69 -13.78 1.50
CA LEU A 8 6.39 -13.48 2.07
C LEU A 8 5.75 -14.74 2.71
N CYS A 9 5.70 -15.86 1.99
CA CYS A 9 5.15 -17.12 2.51
C CYS A 9 5.86 -17.57 3.78
N ALA A 10 7.20 -17.53 3.81
CA ALA A 10 7.97 -17.90 5.00
C ALA A 10 7.61 -17.04 6.23
N LYS A 11 7.53 -15.72 6.05
CA LYS A 11 7.13 -14.80 7.13
C LYS A 11 5.68 -15.00 7.58
N LEU A 12 4.77 -15.34 6.67
CA LEU A 12 3.39 -15.63 7.02
C LEU A 12 3.29 -16.91 7.85
N THR A 13 4.03 -17.96 7.49
CA THR A 13 4.07 -19.23 8.25
C THR A 13 4.76 -19.09 9.60
N GLU A 14 5.71 -18.17 9.76
CA GLU A 14 6.29 -17.85 11.08
C GLU A 14 5.29 -17.20 12.04
N LYS A 15 4.35 -16.41 11.51
CA LYS A 15 3.50 -15.53 12.32
C LYS A 15 2.09 -16.03 12.52
N TYR A 16 1.55 -16.82 11.59
CA TYR A 16 0.17 -17.27 11.58
C TYR A 16 0.07 -18.78 11.51
N THR A 17 -0.96 -19.34 12.14
CA THR A 17 -1.20 -20.78 12.08
C THR A 17 -1.84 -21.16 10.75
N PRO A 18 -1.56 -22.35 10.19
CA PRO A 18 -2.12 -22.77 8.91
C PRO A 18 -3.65 -22.83 8.87
N ASP A 19 -4.27 -23.04 10.03
CA ASP A 19 -5.72 -23.18 10.18
C ASP A 19 -6.44 -21.84 10.41
N GLU A 20 -5.71 -20.73 10.47
CA GLU A 20 -6.27 -19.41 10.66
C GLU A 20 -6.60 -18.75 9.30
N PRO A 21 -7.85 -18.31 9.08
CA PRO A 21 -8.21 -17.64 7.83
C PRO A 21 -7.49 -16.29 7.74
N LEU A 22 -6.67 -16.15 6.70
CA LEU A 22 -5.88 -14.95 6.42
C LEU A 22 -6.39 -14.26 5.17
N THR A 23 -6.59 -12.94 5.26
CA THR A 23 -6.84 -12.08 4.10
C THR A 23 -5.61 -11.25 3.83
N LEU A 24 -5.09 -11.35 2.61
CA LEU A 24 -3.93 -10.58 2.14
C LEU A 24 -4.38 -9.57 1.09
N ILE A 25 -4.09 -8.30 1.33
CA ILE A 25 -4.25 -7.24 0.34
C ILE A 25 -2.85 -6.93 -0.21
N VAL A 26 -2.69 -7.11 -1.52
CA VAL A 26 -1.45 -6.81 -2.24
C VAL A 26 -1.72 -5.61 -3.13
N TRP A 27 -0.96 -4.54 -2.94
CA TRP A 27 -1.03 -3.34 -3.76
C TRP A 27 0.10 -3.35 -4.79
N ALA A 28 -0.25 -3.47 -6.07
CA ALA A 28 0.64 -3.14 -7.17
C ALA A 28 0.42 -1.70 -7.64
N LYS A 29 1.36 -1.17 -8.42
CA LYS A 29 1.27 0.18 -8.99
C LYS A 29 0.01 0.29 -9.87
N GLU A 30 -0.25 -0.75 -10.65
CA GLU A 30 -1.37 -0.85 -11.57
C GLU A 30 -2.71 -0.79 -10.82
N ASP A 31 -2.79 -1.40 -9.63
CA ASP A 31 -3.99 -1.37 -8.79
C ASP A 31 -4.23 0.05 -8.23
N VAL A 32 -3.16 0.74 -7.81
CA VAL A 32 -3.26 2.13 -7.33
C VAL A 32 -3.73 3.06 -8.44
N LEU A 33 -3.21 2.90 -9.67
CA LEU A 33 -3.65 3.67 -10.83
C LEU A 33 -5.13 3.41 -11.15
N ALA A 34 -5.54 2.15 -11.15
CA ALA A 34 -6.94 1.79 -11.41
C ALA A 34 -7.90 2.31 -10.33
N CYS A 35 -7.50 2.29 -9.07
CA CYS A 35 -8.32 2.80 -7.96
C CYS A 35 -8.39 4.32 -7.89
N LEU A 36 -7.40 5.03 -8.44
CA LEU A 36 -7.27 6.49 -8.39
C LEU A 36 -7.33 7.12 -9.79
N ASP A 37 -7.98 6.45 -10.75
CA ASP A 37 -8.06 6.92 -12.15
C ASP A 37 -8.76 8.28 -12.25
N ASP A 38 -9.82 8.47 -11.46
CA ASP A 38 -10.57 9.73 -11.37
C ASP A 38 -9.73 10.89 -10.80
N ASP A 39 -8.63 10.58 -10.13
CA ASP A 39 -7.73 11.54 -9.49
C ASP A 39 -6.56 11.97 -10.39
N SER A 40 -6.49 11.53 -11.65
CA SER A 40 -5.39 11.90 -12.57
C SER A 40 -4.00 11.57 -12.02
N VAL A 41 -3.89 10.43 -11.33
CA VAL A 41 -2.63 9.99 -10.69
C VAL A 41 -1.63 9.53 -11.74
N THR A 42 -0.38 10.00 -11.64
CA THR A 42 0.70 9.56 -12.53
C THR A 42 1.30 8.24 -12.07
N GLU A 43 2.00 7.52 -12.96
CA GLU A 43 2.71 6.29 -12.58
C GLU A 43 3.76 6.53 -11.47
N ASP A 44 4.39 7.71 -11.46
CA ASP A 44 5.38 8.07 -10.45
C ASP A 44 4.71 8.25 -9.08
N THR A 45 3.61 9.00 -9.03
CA THR A 45 2.79 9.19 -7.82
C THR A 45 2.25 7.85 -7.31
N ALA A 46 1.79 6.95 -8.19
CA ALA A 46 1.33 5.62 -7.81
C ALA A 46 2.47 4.77 -7.20
N ALA A 47 3.69 4.84 -7.79
CA ALA A 47 4.85 4.16 -7.23
C ALA A 47 5.25 4.74 -5.85
N GLN A 48 5.15 6.06 -5.66
CA GLN A 48 5.37 6.70 -4.38
C GLN A 48 4.36 6.23 -3.33
N ILE A 49 3.07 6.15 -3.68
CA ILE A 49 2.00 5.65 -2.79
C ILE A 49 2.29 4.20 -2.37
N VAL A 50 2.66 3.31 -3.30
CA VAL A 50 3.05 1.92 -2.97
C VAL A 50 4.26 1.90 -2.02
N GLY A 51 5.22 2.81 -2.21
CA GLY A 51 6.35 3.00 -1.31
C GLY A 51 5.92 3.43 0.10
N LEU A 52 5.00 4.39 0.20
CA LEU A 52 4.45 4.88 1.47
C LEU A 52 3.69 3.79 2.21
N ILE A 53 2.89 2.98 1.51
CA ILE A 53 2.20 1.81 2.08
C ILE A 53 3.19 0.89 2.77
N ALA A 54 4.37 0.66 2.18
CA ALA A 54 5.38 -0.22 2.79
C ALA A 54 5.99 0.34 4.09
N GLY A 55 5.87 1.64 4.35
CA GLY A 55 6.37 2.33 5.54
C GLY A 55 5.29 2.65 6.58
N LEU A 56 4.02 2.34 6.31
CA LEU A 56 2.95 2.50 7.31
C LEU A 56 3.11 1.45 8.42
N ASP A 57 3.07 1.90 9.68
CA ASP A 57 2.97 1.02 10.84
C ASP A 57 1.51 0.56 11.03
N GLY A 58 1.29 -0.61 11.63
CA GLY A 58 -0.06 -1.11 11.95
C GLY A 58 -0.84 -1.72 10.79
N LEU A 59 -0.24 -1.85 9.60
CA LEU A 59 -0.82 -2.50 8.41
C LEU A 59 -1.45 -3.87 8.67
N HIS A 60 -0.96 -4.55 9.70
CA HIS A 60 -1.34 -5.91 10.10
C HIS A 60 -2.69 -5.99 10.82
N GLU A 61 -3.25 -4.87 11.31
CA GLU A 61 -4.51 -4.88 12.07
C GLU A 61 -5.74 -4.54 11.20
N GLY A 62 -5.58 -3.65 10.22
CA GLY A 62 -6.70 -3.19 9.37
C GLY A 62 -6.47 -3.27 7.87
N GLY A 63 -5.26 -3.59 7.42
CA GLY A 63 -4.88 -3.52 6.00
C GLY A 63 -4.84 -2.07 5.47
N VAL A 64 -4.62 -1.93 4.16
CA VAL A 64 -4.71 -0.65 3.45
C VAL A 64 -5.88 -0.72 2.49
N GLY A 65 -6.89 0.10 2.75
CA GLY A 65 -8.03 0.29 1.85
C GLY A 65 -7.83 1.50 0.91
N VAL A 66 -8.80 1.70 0.02
CA VAL A 66 -8.82 2.84 -0.92
C VAL A 66 -8.79 4.18 -0.18
N GLU A 67 -9.49 4.29 0.96
CA GLU A 67 -9.47 5.51 1.78
C GLU A 67 -8.06 5.90 2.23
N THR A 68 -7.21 4.91 2.54
CA THR A 68 -5.81 5.15 2.89
C THR A 68 -5.02 5.63 1.67
N LEU A 69 -5.30 5.11 0.47
CA LEU A 69 -4.66 5.60 -0.75
C LEU A 69 -5.00 7.06 -1.03
N LEU A 70 -6.27 7.45 -0.85
CA LEU A 70 -6.73 8.82 -1.02
C LEU A 70 -6.04 9.74 -0.02
N CYS A 71 -5.95 9.35 1.25
CA CYS A 71 -5.23 10.12 2.26
C CYS A 71 -3.74 10.29 1.93
N LEU A 72 -3.07 9.23 1.45
CA LEU A 72 -1.67 9.31 1.02
C LEU A 72 -1.50 10.24 -0.18
N LEU A 73 -2.42 10.20 -1.16
CA LEU A 73 -2.41 11.09 -2.31
C LEU A 73 -2.62 12.55 -1.91
N GLU A 74 -3.58 12.84 -1.04
CA GLU A 74 -3.84 14.18 -0.52
C GLU A 74 -2.62 14.74 0.22
N ASN A 75 -1.96 13.91 1.04
CA ASN A 75 -0.74 14.31 1.75
C ASN A 75 0.40 14.64 0.78
N LEU A 76 0.59 13.85 -0.28
CA LEU A 76 1.59 14.13 -1.31
C LEU A 76 1.32 15.47 -2.01
N ARG A 77 0.09 15.71 -2.43
CA ARG A 77 -0.34 16.98 -3.05
C ARG A 77 -0.16 18.17 -2.11
N ALA A 78 -0.46 17.99 -0.83
CA ALA A 78 -0.32 19.04 0.18
C ALA A 78 1.16 19.40 0.42
N GLU A 79 2.06 18.41 0.39
CA GLU A 79 3.50 18.65 0.54
C GLU A 79 4.09 19.35 -0.69
N GLU A 80 3.65 18.99 -1.90
CA GLU A 80 4.01 19.69 -3.15
C GLU A 80 3.54 21.16 -3.17
N ALA A 81 2.43 21.46 -2.51
CA ALA A 81 1.83 22.80 -2.46
C ALA A 81 2.38 23.69 -1.34
N ARG A 82 3.23 23.17 -0.43
CA ARG A 82 3.83 23.97 0.65
C ARG A 82 4.94 24.87 0.10
N PRO A 83 4.85 26.21 0.28
CA PRO A 83 5.96 27.09 -0.04
C PRO A 83 7.11 26.89 0.94
N PHE A 84 8.34 26.89 0.41
CA PHE A 84 9.61 26.83 1.15
C PHE A 84 9.74 27.92 2.23
#